data_AF-A0A4D5Z8D1-F1
#
_entry.id   AF-A0A4D5Z8D1-F1
#
_cell.length_a   1.000
_cell.length_b   1.000
_cell.length_c   1.000
_cell.angle_alpha   90.00
_cell.angle_beta   90.00
_cell.angle_gamma   90.00
#
_symmetry.space_group_name_H-M   'P 1'
#
loop_
_entity.id
_entity.type
_entity.pdbx_description
1 polymer ?
#
loop_
_entity_poly.entity_id
_entity_poly.type
_entity_poly.pdbx_seq_one_letter_code
_entity_poly.pdbx_strand_id
1 'polypeptide(L)' 'NRLYRQRVLFLGKDLEPEVANHIVGLMIHLNIEDPFWTQTLYINSLGGFILPGLAIYDTIGFVEPD' A
#
# COMPACT_ATOMS: atom_id res chain seq x y z
N ASN A 1 -1.80 -16.54 3.97
CA ASN A 1 -2.96 -15.62 4.04
C ASN A 1 -3.64 -15.51 2.69
N ARG A 2 -4.91 -15.93 2.57
CA ARG A 2 -5.68 -15.93 1.29
C ARG A 2 -5.93 -14.52 0.73
N LEU A 3 -5.83 -13.48 1.56
CA LEU A 3 -6.05 -12.08 1.19
C LEU A 3 -4.98 -11.50 0.25
N TYR A 4 -3.71 -11.90 0.41
CA TYR A 4 -2.65 -11.42 -0.49
C TYR A 4 -2.81 -11.90 -1.93
N ARG A 5 -3.47 -13.06 -2.15
CA ARG A 5 -3.79 -13.54 -3.50
C ARG A 5 -4.82 -12.68 -4.24
N GLN A 6 -5.53 -11.80 -3.52
CA GLN A 6 -6.51 -10.88 -4.10
C GLN A 6 -5.96 -9.44 -4.18
N ARG A 7 -4.68 -9.22 -3.85
CA ARG A 7 -4.03 -7.89 -3.90
C ARG A 7 -4.76 -6.84 -3.06
N VAL A 8 -5.25 -7.27 -1.90
CA VAL A 8 -5.95 -6.41 -0.95
C VAL A 8 -5.03 -6.04 0.20
N LEU A 9 -4.83 -4.74 0.39
CA LEU A 9 -4.02 -4.12 1.43
C LEU A 9 -4.92 -3.39 2.43
N PHE A 10 -4.52 -3.34 3.70
CA PHE A 10 -5.29 -2.66 4.75
C PHE A 10 -4.40 -1.72 5.56
N LEU A 11 -4.75 -0.43 5.56
CA LEU A 11 -4.24 0.56 6.49
C LEU A 11 -5.25 0.72 7.63
N GLY A 12 -5.11 -0.11 8.66
CA GLY A 12 -6.02 -0.17 9.81
C GLY A 12 -5.49 0.45 11.11
N LYS A 13 -4.33 1.12 11.05
CA LYS A 13 -3.61 1.68 12.20
C LYS A 13 -3.20 3.12 11.89
N ASP A 14 -2.75 3.83 12.92
CA ASP A 14 -2.17 5.16 12.76
C ASP A 14 -0.96 5.12 11.83
N LEU A 15 -0.79 6.21 11.10
CA LEU A 15 0.18 6.32 10.02
C LEU A 15 1.56 6.69 10.57
N GLU A 16 2.26 5.68 11.06
CA GLU A 16 3.65 5.74 11.49
C GLU A 16 4.61 5.31 10.38
N PRO A 17 5.89 5.72 10.43
CA PRO A 17 6.88 5.36 9.41
C PRO A 17 7.01 3.85 9.17
N GLU A 18 6.94 3.03 10.22
CA GLU A 18 7.03 1.57 10.10
C GLU A 18 5.83 1.00 9.34
N VAL A 19 4.62 1.45 9.66
CA VAL A 19 3.38 1.02 8.99
C VAL A 19 3.41 1.42 7.51
N ALA A 20 3.81 2.65 7.21
CA ALA A 20 3.92 3.12 5.84
C ALA A 20 4.96 2.33 5.03
N ASN A 21 6.16 2.11 5.58
CA ASN A 21 7.19 1.31 4.93
C ASN A 21 6.70 -0.11 4.63
N HIS A 22 5.90 -0.69 5.52
CA HIS A 22 5.30 -2.00 5.30
C HIS A 22 4.30 -1.99 4.14
N ILE A 23 3.39 -1.00 4.10
CA ILE A 23 2.42 -0.85 3.01
C ILE A 23 3.11 -0.62 1.66
N VAL A 24 4.09 0.30 1.62
CA VAL A 24 4.87 0.59 0.41
C VAL A 24 5.60 -0.67 -0.09
N GLY A 25 6.27 -1.40 0.81
CA GLY A 25 6.97 -2.63 0.46
C GLY A 25 6.03 -3.69 -0.13
N LEU A 26 4.83 -3.84 0.44
CA LEU A 26 3.82 -4.77 -0.10
C LEU A 26 3.28 -4.33 -1.46
N MET A 27 3.02 -3.04 -1.68
CA MET A 27 2.58 -2.51 -2.97
C MET A 27 3.61 -2.79 -4.06
N ILE A 28 4.89 -2.51 -3.79
CA ILE A 28 5.99 -2.78 -4.72
C ILE A 28 6.12 -4.29 -4.99
N HIS A 29 6.02 -5.10 -3.95
CA HIS A 29 6.10 -6.56 -4.08
C HIS A 29 4.99 -7.13 -4.98
N LEU A 30 3.74 -6.71 -4.77
CA LEU A 30 2.60 -7.14 -5.59
C LEU A 30 2.73 -6.67 -7.05
N ASN A 31 3.25 -5.45 -7.27
CA ASN A 31 3.50 -4.95 -8.61
C ASN A 31 4.59 -5.74 -9.35
N ILE A 32 5.68 -6.12 -8.66
CA ILE A 32 6.74 -6.97 -9.22
C ILE A 32 6.20 -8.37 -9.56
N GLU A 33 5.28 -8.93 -8.77
CA GLU A 33 4.70 -10.25 -9.05
C GLU A 33 3.86 -10.27 -10.34
N ASP A 34 3.10 -9.22 -10.61
CA ASP A 34 2.40 -9.03 -11.90
C ASP A 34 1.93 -7.57 -12.01
N PRO A 35 2.44 -6.78 -12.98
CA PRO A 35 2.18 -5.34 -13.06
C PRO A 35 0.82 -5.00 -13.69
N PHE A 36 0.12 -5.95 -14.32
CA PHE A 36 -1.13 -5.70 -15.03
C PHE A 36 -2.37 -5.76 -14.14
N TRP A 37 -2.19 -6.15 -12.88
CA TRP A 37 -3.30 -6.47 -12.00
C TRP A 37 -3.49 -5.42 -10.92
N THR A 38 -4.68 -4.82 -10.89
CA THR A 38 -5.03 -3.77 -9.93
C THR A 38 -4.97 -4.27 -8.49
N GLN A 39 -4.42 -3.43 -7.60
CA GLN A 39 -4.42 -3.64 -6.17
C GLN A 39 -5.38 -2.67 -5.47
N THR A 40 -5.96 -3.09 -4.34
CA THR A 40 -6.91 -2.28 -3.58
C THR A 40 -6.37 -2.01 -2.18
N LEU A 41 -6.30 -0.73 -1.80
CA LEU A 41 -5.95 -0.29 -0.44
C LEU A 41 -7.20 0.16 0.31
N TYR A 42 -7.57 -0.58 1.36
CA TYR A 42 -8.61 -0.17 2.30
C TYR A 42 -8.01 0.68 3.42
N ILE A 43 -8.63 1.82 3.70
CA ILE A 43 -8.16 2.78 4.69
C ILE A 43 -9.19 2.85 5.83
N ASN A 44 -8.75 2.48 7.03
CA ASN A 44 -9.45 2.65 8.30
C ASN A 44 -8.45 3.14 9.35
N SER A 45 -8.02 4.39 9.18
CA SER A 45 -6.99 5.01 10.01
C SER A 45 -7.43 6.44 10.36
N LEU A 46 -7.08 6.90 11.55
CA LEU A 46 -7.26 8.29 11.96
C LEU A 46 -6.21 9.23 11.33
N GLY A 47 -5.24 8.68 10.59
CA GLY A 47 -4.13 9.39 9.97
C GLY A 47 -2.85 9.29 10.79
N GLY A 48 -1.96 10.27 10.65
CA GLY A 48 -0.67 10.30 11.32
C GLY A 48 0.30 11.27 10.65
N PHE A 49 1.55 10.85 10.45
CA PHE A 49 2.57 11.73 9.89
C PHE A 49 2.39 11.96 8.39
N ILE A 50 2.66 13.19 7.95
CA ILE A 50 2.52 13.61 6.55
C ILE A 50 3.54 12.89 5.64
N LEU A 51 4.82 12.83 6.04
CA LEU A 51 5.88 12.22 5.20
C LEU A 51 5.63 10.73 4.89
N PRO A 52 5.28 9.88 5.87
CA PRO A 52 4.82 8.51 5.60
C PRO A 52 3.60 8.43 4.67
N GLY A 53 2.66 9.37 4.77
CA GLY A 53 1.52 9.47 3.87
C GLY A 53 1.91 9.80 2.44
N LEU A 54 2.86 10.72 2.25
CA LEU A 54 3.42 11.04 0.94
C LEU A 54 4.13 9.83 0.32
N ALA A 55 4.88 9.05 1.11
CA ALA A 55 5.51 7.84 0.61
C ALA A 55 4.48 6.81 0.08
N ILE A 56 3.35 6.63 0.77
CA ILE A 56 2.25 5.79 0.28
C ILE A 56 1.66 6.39 -0.99
N TYR A 57 1.37 7.70 -0.98
CA TYR A 57 0.77 8.40 -2.12
C TYR A 57 1.61 8.27 -3.40
N ASP A 58 2.91 8.55 -3.31
CA ASP A 58 3.84 8.41 -4.44
C ASP A 58 3.91 6.96 -4.93
N THR A 59 3.83 6.00 -4.00
CA THR A 59 3.82 4.57 -4.36
C THR A 59 2.55 4.17 -5.10
N ILE A 60 1.38 4.77 -4.81
CA ILE A 60 0.13 4.49 -5.55
C ILE A 60 0.31 4.81 -7.04
N GLY A 61 0.91 5.95 -7.38
CA GLY A 61 1.18 6.31 -8.77
C GLY A 61 2.29 5.49 -9.42
N PHE A 62 3.27 5.01 -8.63
CA PHE A 62 4.36 4.17 -9.15
C PHE A 62 3.90 2.77 -9.57
N VAL A 63 2.89 2.22 -8.91
CA VAL A 63 2.38 0.85 -9.11
C VAL A 63 1.03 0.82 -9.84
N GLU A 64 0.69 1.92 -10.54
CA GLU A 64 -0.51 1.99 -11.34
C GLU A 64 -0.40 0.96 -12.49
N PRO A 65 -1.38 0.06 -12.67
CA PRO A 65 -1.32 -0.95 -13.73
C PRO A 65 -1.34 -0.30 -15.12
N ASP A 66 -0.52 -0.82 -16.04
CA ASP A 66 -0.53 -0.47 -17.47
C ASP A 66 -1.81 -0.91 -18.21
#